data_AF-A0A932KQM7-F1
#
_entry.id   AF-A0A932KQM7-F1
#
_cell.length_a   1.000
_cell.length_b   1.000
_cell.length_c   1.000
_cell.angle_alpha   90.00
_cell.angle_beta   90.00
_cell.angle_gamma   90.00
#
_symmetry.space_group_name_H-M   'P 1'
#
loop_
_entity.id
_entity.type
_entity.pdbx_description
1 polymer ?
#
loop_
_entity_poly.entity_id
_entity_poly.type
_entity_poly.pdbx_seq_one_letter_code
_entity_poly.pdbx_strand_id
1 'polypeptide(L)'
;MDKNWRIQPAQWNFESKQWGKSPTFGKVEKSDWRKECAQCHVVGFNPETLTWVEDGFGCESCHGPGGRHAAADGAKRAGTIINPSKLPCGIAAAVCGQCHTRGKSPDGKWSHPIGFKPGDDLGPQHFTIAPKSDDKAWWPSGNMRQCGTRVGLGDSGTLVLGTRGGDSGTLVLRMLSSFTGTGNLGHPCQRPINARCVHAEMTRNLSA
;
A
#
# COMPACT_ATOMS: atom_id res chain seq x y z
N MET A 1 9.42 14.29 13.03
CA MET A 1 8.89 15.63 12.68
C MET A 1 9.47 16.63 13.68
N ASP A 2 9.57 17.91 13.36
CA ASP A 2 9.86 18.92 14.39
C ASP A 2 8.59 19.38 15.12
N LYS A 3 8.75 20.31 16.07
CA LYS A 3 7.65 20.92 16.83
C LYS A 3 6.62 21.68 15.99
N ASN A 4 6.95 22.00 14.74
CA ASN A 4 6.09 22.72 13.80
C ASN A 4 5.46 21.78 12.77
N TRP A 5 5.49 20.46 13.01
CA TRP A 5 4.98 19.41 12.12
C TRP A 5 5.72 19.28 10.79
N ARG A 6 6.92 19.85 10.67
CA ARG A 6 7.73 19.74 9.45
C ARG A 6 8.37 18.36 9.38
N ILE A 7 8.40 17.82 8.17
CA ILE A 7 9.01 16.52 7.89
C ILE A 7 10.53 16.75 7.79
N GLN A 8 11.29 15.98 8.56
CA GLN A 8 12.74 16.11 8.63
C GLN A 8 13.40 15.85 7.27
N PRO A 9 14.50 16.56 6.93
CA PRO A 9 15.13 16.44 5.61
C PRO A 9 15.84 15.09 5.39
N ALA A 10 16.10 14.35 6.46
CA ALA A 10 16.81 13.07 6.39
C ALA A 10 15.93 11.93 6.92
N GLN A 11 16.10 10.76 6.32
CA GLN A 11 15.53 9.50 6.79
C GLN A 11 16.64 8.51 7.10
N TRP A 12 16.48 7.70 8.14
CA TRP A 12 17.42 6.63 8.44
C TRP A 12 17.07 5.39 7.62
N ASN A 13 18.04 4.85 6.89
CA ASN A 13 17.91 3.55 6.23
C ASN A 13 18.48 2.47 7.16
N PHE A 14 17.64 1.53 7.61
CA PHE A 14 18.04 0.46 8.52
C PHE A 14 18.97 -0.57 7.87
N GLU A 15 18.78 -0.85 6.57
CA GLU A 15 19.58 -1.83 5.83
C GLU A 15 21.01 -1.31 5.61
N SER A 16 21.12 -0.12 5.01
CA SER A 16 22.44 0.48 4.74
C SER A 16 23.07 1.13 5.97
N LYS A 17 22.31 1.30 7.07
CA LYS A 17 22.71 2.02 8.29
C LYS A 17 23.25 3.42 7.98
N GLN A 18 22.60 4.11 7.05
CA GLN A 18 23.00 5.44 6.59
C GLN A 18 21.81 6.38 6.55
N TRP A 19 22.11 7.67 6.71
CA TRP A 19 21.14 8.72 6.45
C TRP A 19 20.95 8.91 4.94
N GLY A 20 19.69 8.85 4.51
CA GLY A 20 19.25 9.18 3.16
C GLY A 20 18.46 10.47 3.13
N LYS A 21 18.25 11.01 1.92
CA LYS A 21 17.36 12.16 1.69
C LYS A 21 15.91 11.72 1.91
N SER A 22 15.17 12.47 2.72
CA SER A 22 13.72 12.27 2.87
C SER A 22 12.96 12.79 1.64
N PRO A 23 11.66 12.48 1.50
CA PRO A 23 10.82 13.05 0.45
C PRO A 23 10.74 14.59 0.45
N THR A 24 11.03 15.22 1.59
CA THR A 24 11.00 16.69 1.76
C THR A 24 12.39 17.32 1.77
N PHE A 25 13.45 16.57 1.40
CA PHE A 25 14.79 17.13 1.29
C PHE A 25 14.80 18.37 0.37
N GLY A 26 15.30 19.50 0.89
CA GLY A 26 15.28 20.79 0.20
C GLY A 26 13.94 21.53 0.21
N LYS A 27 12.90 21.00 0.87
CA LYS A 27 11.53 21.57 0.94
C LYS A 27 10.92 21.53 2.34
N VAL A 28 11.72 21.27 3.39
CA VAL A 28 11.27 21.11 4.78
C VAL A 28 10.37 22.25 5.25
N GLU A 29 10.74 23.50 4.95
CA GLU A 29 9.99 24.69 5.36
C GLU A 29 8.56 24.75 4.83
N LYS A 30 8.28 24.08 3.70
CA LYS A 30 6.95 24.03 3.08
C LYS A 30 6.15 22.78 3.48
N SER A 31 6.77 21.87 4.24
CA SER A 31 6.15 20.60 4.59
C SER A 31 5.26 20.71 5.83
N ASP A 32 4.12 20.04 5.79
CA ASP A 32 3.28 19.80 6.98
C ASP A 32 2.84 18.33 6.97
N TRP A 33 3.41 17.54 7.87
CA TRP A 33 3.11 16.10 7.97
C TRP A 33 1.61 15.83 8.15
N ARG A 34 0.90 16.73 8.83
CA ARG A 34 -0.54 16.57 9.05
C ARG A 34 -1.32 16.71 7.76
N LYS A 35 -0.85 17.54 6.83
CA LYS A 35 -1.50 17.76 5.54
C LYS A 35 -1.11 16.76 4.47
N GLU A 36 0.10 16.23 4.57
CA GLU A 36 0.69 15.39 3.53
C GLU A 36 0.60 13.89 3.84
N CYS A 37 0.55 13.51 5.11
CA CYS A 37 0.77 12.13 5.54
C CYS A 37 -0.26 11.61 6.55
N ALA A 38 -0.76 12.47 7.45
CA ALA A 38 -1.51 12.01 8.62
C ALA A 38 -2.72 11.13 8.28
N GLN A 39 -3.53 11.47 7.26
CA GLN A 39 -4.71 10.67 6.90
C GLN A 39 -4.42 9.18 6.70
N CYS A 40 -3.23 8.83 6.20
CA CYS A 40 -2.84 7.43 5.98
C CYS A 40 -2.13 6.80 7.19
N HIS A 41 -1.69 7.63 8.15
CA HIS A 41 -0.78 7.26 9.25
C HIS A 41 -1.41 7.44 10.64
N VAL A 42 -2.68 7.85 10.73
CA VAL A 42 -3.43 8.05 11.98
C VAL A 42 -4.85 7.49 11.83
N VAL A 43 -5.55 7.36 12.94
CA VAL A 43 -6.97 6.97 12.97
C VAL A 43 -7.86 8.19 13.25
N GLY A 44 -8.95 8.33 12.49
CA GLY A 44 -9.93 9.39 12.74
C GLY A 44 -9.44 10.80 12.43
N PHE A 45 -8.61 10.95 11.38
CA PHE A 45 -8.09 12.24 10.95
C PHE A 45 -9.22 13.23 10.58
N ASN A 46 -9.13 14.44 11.11
CA ASN A 46 -9.99 15.56 10.74
C ASN A 46 -9.16 16.58 9.92
N PRO A 47 -9.45 16.76 8.62
CA PRO A 47 -8.69 17.66 7.75
C PRO A 47 -8.93 19.15 8.02
N GLU A 48 -10.01 19.52 8.71
CA GLU A 48 -10.32 20.92 9.06
C GLU A 48 -9.48 21.37 10.26
N THR A 49 -9.38 20.53 11.29
CA THR A 49 -8.66 20.83 12.53
C THR A 49 -7.23 20.29 12.54
N LEU A 50 -6.87 19.41 11.60
CA LEU A 50 -5.59 18.69 11.53
C LEU A 50 -5.29 17.87 12.79
N THR A 51 -6.33 17.26 13.37
CA THR A 51 -6.26 16.41 14.57
C THR A 51 -6.73 14.99 14.28
N TRP A 52 -6.48 14.06 15.19
CA TRP A 52 -6.87 12.65 15.07
C TRP A 52 -7.15 12.05 16.46
N VAL A 53 -7.65 10.82 16.47
CA VAL A 53 -8.05 10.12 17.70
C VAL A 53 -6.96 9.19 18.22
N GLU A 54 -6.23 8.52 17.32
CA GLU A 54 -5.19 7.55 17.66
C GLU A 54 -3.99 7.71 16.72
N ASP A 55 -2.78 7.64 17.28
CA ASP A 55 -1.53 7.64 16.51
C ASP A 55 -1.33 6.29 15.82
N GLY A 56 -0.84 6.32 14.57
CA GLY A 56 -0.56 5.11 13.82
C GLY A 56 -1.78 4.56 13.08
N PHE A 57 -1.64 3.33 12.60
CA PHE A 57 -2.69 2.66 11.84
C PHE A 57 -3.39 1.63 12.73
N GLY A 58 -4.69 1.80 12.95
CA GLY A 58 -5.47 1.02 13.91
C GLY A 58 -6.63 0.26 13.29
N CYS A 59 -7.37 -0.46 14.12
CA CYS A 59 -8.53 -1.27 13.72
C CYS A 59 -9.54 -0.45 12.91
N GLU A 60 -9.85 0.77 13.38
CA GLU A 60 -10.87 1.64 12.81
C GLU A 60 -10.46 2.24 11.45
N SER A 61 -9.18 2.19 11.08
CA SER A 61 -8.74 2.56 9.72
C SER A 61 -9.30 1.62 8.65
N CYS A 62 -9.54 0.36 8.99
CA CYS A 62 -10.15 -0.64 8.10
C CYS A 62 -11.61 -0.92 8.43
N HIS A 63 -11.99 -0.76 9.69
CA HIS A 63 -13.31 -1.15 10.21
C HIS A 63 -14.27 0.03 10.42
N GLY A 64 -13.79 1.26 10.24
CA GLY A 64 -14.55 2.47 10.55
C GLY A 64 -14.73 2.68 12.05
N PRO A 65 -15.46 3.73 12.46
CA PRO A 65 -15.64 4.08 13.87
C PRO A 65 -16.32 2.97 14.68
N GLY A 66 -15.63 2.48 15.71
CA GLY A 66 -16.01 1.32 16.52
C GLY A 66 -16.84 1.65 17.76
N GLY A 67 -17.12 2.92 18.06
CA GLY A 67 -17.84 3.32 19.29
C GLY A 67 -19.18 2.60 19.50
N ARG A 68 -19.99 2.46 18.44
CA ARG A 68 -21.26 1.69 18.53
C ARG A 68 -21.02 0.20 18.74
N HIS A 69 -19.95 -0.35 18.17
CA HIS A 69 -19.58 -1.75 18.32
C HIS A 69 -19.07 -2.06 19.72
N ALA A 70 -18.24 -1.19 20.30
CA ALA A 70 -17.80 -1.33 21.68
C ALA A 70 -19.01 -1.34 22.64
N ALA A 71 -20.00 -0.46 22.43
CA ALA A 71 -21.17 -0.32 23.29
C ALA A 71 -22.31 -1.35 23.06
N ALA A 72 -22.32 -2.05 21.93
CA ALA A 72 -23.43 -2.94 21.57
C ALA A 72 -23.39 -4.31 22.28
N ASP A 73 -24.56 -4.84 22.64
CA ASP A 73 -24.68 -6.20 23.19
C ASP A 73 -24.45 -7.29 22.15
N GLY A 74 -24.02 -8.48 22.62
CA GLY A 74 -23.43 -9.56 21.82
C GLY A 74 -24.14 -9.88 20.50
N ALA A 75 -25.46 -10.04 20.51
CA ALA A 75 -26.21 -10.38 19.30
C ALA A 75 -26.27 -9.26 18.24
N LYS A 76 -26.17 -7.98 18.65
CA LYS A 76 -26.26 -6.81 17.75
C LYS A 76 -24.88 -6.28 17.34
N ARG A 77 -23.83 -6.61 18.09
CA ARG A 77 -22.46 -6.10 17.92
C ARG A 77 -21.85 -6.36 16.53
N ALA A 78 -22.19 -7.46 15.87
CA ALA A 78 -21.66 -7.76 14.54
C ALA A 78 -22.16 -6.82 13.43
N GLY A 79 -23.32 -6.17 13.62
CA GLY A 79 -23.92 -5.26 12.63
C GLY A 79 -23.55 -3.79 12.82
N THR A 80 -22.75 -3.47 13.83
CA THR A 80 -22.44 -2.08 14.22
C THR A 80 -21.04 -1.62 13.80
N ILE A 81 -20.28 -2.48 13.13
CA ILE A 81 -18.97 -2.16 12.55
C ILE A 81 -18.84 -2.84 11.20
N ILE A 82 -18.09 -2.25 10.27
CA ILE A 82 -17.94 -2.86 8.96
C ILE A 82 -16.98 -4.04 9.05
N ASN A 83 -17.25 -5.07 8.27
CA ASN A 83 -16.33 -6.15 8.04
C ASN A 83 -15.94 -6.13 6.56
N PRO A 84 -14.70 -5.73 6.22
CA PRO A 84 -14.23 -5.70 4.83
C PRO A 84 -14.44 -7.02 4.08
N SER A 85 -14.46 -8.17 4.77
CA SER A 85 -14.69 -9.47 4.14
C SER A 85 -16.11 -9.69 3.61
N LYS A 86 -17.06 -8.87 4.08
CA LYS A 86 -18.45 -8.89 3.64
C LYS A 86 -18.74 -7.85 2.55
N LEU A 87 -17.75 -7.06 2.13
CA LEU A 87 -17.92 -6.01 1.13
C LEU A 87 -17.70 -6.54 -0.29
N PRO A 88 -18.32 -5.89 -1.31
CA PRO A 88 -17.97 -6.14 -2.70
C PRO A 88 -16.47 -5.93 -2.95
N CYS A 89 -15.88 -6.71 -3.84
CA CYS A 89 -14.42 -6.75 -4.04
C CYS A 89 -13.76 -5.38 -4.24
N GLY A 90 -14.36 -4.51 -5.06
CA GLY A 90 -13.83 -3.15 -5.30
C GLY A 90 -13.85 -2.28 -4.03
N ILE A 91 -14.91 -2.38 -3.24
CA ILE A 91 -15.07 -1.65 -1.97
C ILE A 91 -14.13 -2.21 -0.90
N ALA A 92 -13.96 -3.54 -0.85
CA ALA A 92 -12.96 -4.16 0.04
C ALA A 92 -11.54 -3.71 -0.33
N ALA A 93 -11.20 -3.66 -1.62
CA ALA A 93 -9.90 -3.18 -2.10
C ALA A 93 -9.71 -1.67 -1.83
N ALA A 94 -10.77 -0.87 -1.88
CA ALA A 94 -10.74 0.56 -1.55
C ALA A 94 -10.25 0.83 -0.13
N VAL A 95 -10.54 -0.05 0.84
CA VAL A 95 -10.03 0.05 2.22
C VAL A 95 -8.50 0.06 2.25
N CYS A 96 -7.85 -0.75 1.42
CA CYS A 96 -6.39 -0.73 1.29
C CYS A 96 -5.93 0.44 0.41
N GLY A 97 -6.70 0.71 -0.65
CA GLY A 97 -6.44 1.76 -1.63
C GLY A 97 -6.43 3.16 -1.05
N GLN A 98 -7.08 3.38 0.10
CA GLN A 98 -7.08 4.68 0.77
C GLN A 98 -5.67 5.17 1.12
N CYS A 99 -4.75 4.23 1.39
CA CYS A 99 -3.34 4.51 1.68
C CYS A 99 -2.40 4.06 0.56
N HIS A 100 -2.68 2.90 -0.06
CA HIS A 100 -1.82 2.29 -1.06
C HIS A 100 -2.12 2.75 -2.49
N THR A 101 -2.36 4.05 -2.65
CA THR A 101 -2.51 4.69 -3.95
C THR A 101 -1.79 6.04 -3.97
N ARG A 102 -1.62 6.59 -5.17
CA ARG A 102 -1.23 8.00 -5.35
C ARG A 102 -2.21 8.67 -6.28
N GLY A 103 -2.46 9.94 -6.05
CA GLY A 103 -3.50 10.66 -6.73
C GLY A 103 -3.78 12.00 -6.06
N LYS A 104 -4.98 12.51 -6.30
CA LYS A 104 -5.45 13.78 -5.72
C LYS A 104 -6.87 13.67 -5.21
N SER A 105 -7.15 14.38 -4.11
CA SER A 105 -8.51 14.65 -3.67
C SER A 105 -9.28 15.45 -4.75
N PRO A 106 -10.63 15.49 -4.69
CA PRO A 106 -11.45 16.16 -5.70
C PRO A 106 -11.14 17.66 -5.83
N ASP A 107 -10.77 18.31 -4.72
CA ASP A 107 -10.36 19.71 -4.68
C ASP A 107 -8.88 19.95 -5.05
N GLY A 108 -8.13 18.88 -5.36
CA GLY A 108 -6.71 18.91 -5.71
C GLY A 108 -5.76 19.25 -4.56
N LYS A 109 -6.28 19.57 -3.36
CA LYS A 109 -5.47 20.06 -2.24
C LYS A 109 -4.68 18.97 -1.53
N TRP A 110 -5.18 17.73 -1.55
CA TRP A 110 -4.63 16.62 -0.79
C TRP A 110 -4.10 15.54 -1.73
N SER A 111 -3.07 14.83 -1.28
CA SER A 111 -2.48 13.71 -2.03
C SER A 111 -2.93 12.35 -1.47
N HIS A 112 -3.96 12.36 -0.65
CA HIS A 112 -4.67 11.23 -0.08
C HIS A 112 -6.18 11.48 -0.15
N PRO A 113 -7.02 10.44 0.01
CA PRO A 113 -8.47 10.59 0.03
C PRO A 113 -8.89 11.44 1.23
N ILE A 114 -9.93 12.26 1.05
CA ILE A 114 -10.53 13.03 2.13
C ILE A 114 -11.96 12.57 2.33
N GLY A 115 -12.35 12.39 3.60
CA GLY A 115 -13.71 12.00 3.97
C GLY A 115 -14.08 10.55 3.64
N PHE A 116 -13.16 9.78 3.06
CA PHE A 116 -13.34 8.34 2.82
C PHE A 116 -13.55 7.62 4.16
N LYS A 117 -14.54 6.74 4.22
CA LYS A 117 -14.76 5.80 5.31
C LYS A 117 -14.76 4.38 4.75
N PRO A 118 -14.23 3.39 5.49
CA PRO A 118 -14.33 2.00 5.05
C PRO A 118 -15.77 1.61 4.77
N GLY A 119 -16.02 1.10 3.55
CA GLY A 119 -17.37 0.85 3.02
C GLY A 119 -17.77 1.76 1.87
N ASP A 120 -17.12 2.92 1.74
CA ASP A 120 -17.30 3.82 0.62
C ASP A 120 -16.58 3.28 -0.63
N ASP A 121 -17.04 3.69 -1.80
CA ASP A 121 -16.24 3.57 -3.02
C ASP A 121 -15.14 4.65 -3.00
N LEU A 122 -13.90 4.30 -3.35
CA LEU A 122 -12.77 5.25 -3.32
C LEU A 122 -12.81 6.28 -4.45
N GLY A 123 -13.71 6.12 -5.41
CA GLY A 123 -13.79 6.86 -6.68
C GLY A 123 -13.72 8.39 -6.61
N PRO A 124 -13.97 9.09 -7.72
CA PRO A 124 -13.70 10.53 -7.85
C PRO A 124 -14.34 11.45 -6.80
N GLN A 125 -15.33 10.98 -6.05
CA GLN A 125 -15.90 11.66 -4.87
C GLN A 125 -14.92 11.81 -3.69
N HIS A 126 -13.94 10.92 -3.56
CA HIS A 126 -12.94 10.93 -2.50
C HIS A 126 -11.52 11.04 -3.04
N PHE A 127 -11.22 10.39 -4.18
CA PHE A 127 -9.88 10.36 -4.72
C PHE A 127 -9.83 10.00 -6.21
N THR A 128 -8.96 10.69 -6.96
CA THR A 128 -8.60 10.29 -8.33
C THR A 128 -7.17 9.81 -8.34
N ILE A 129 -6.98 8.50 -8.61
CA ILE A 129 -5.68 7.87 -8.74
C ILE A 129 -4.94 8.46 -9.94
N ALA A 130 -3.62 8.64 -9.81
CA ALA A 130 -2.76 9.13 -10.89
C ALA A 130 -2.95 8.27 -12.15
N PRO A 131 -3.32 8.86 -13.29
CA PRO A 131 -3.67 8.11 -14.50
C PRO A 131 -2.44 7.41 -15.07
N LYS A 132 -2.63 6.27 -15.75
CA LYS A 132 -1.52 5.52 -16.37
C LYS A 132 -0.77 6.31 -17.47
N SER A 133 -1.39 7.37 -17.99
CA SER A 133 -0.76 8.32 -18.92
C SER A 133 0.22 9.28 -18.24
N ASP A 134 0.22 9.38 -16.91
CA ASP A 134 1.21 10.15 -16.15
C ASP A 134 2.53 9.39 -16.14
N ASP A 135 3.44 9.80 -17.03
CA ASP A 135 4.77 9.24 -17.19
C ASP A 135 5.71 9.50 -16.00
N LYS A 136 5.32 10.36 -15.04
CA LYS A 136 6.03 10.56 -13.77
C LYS A 136 5.59 9.55 -12.72
N ALA A 137 4.35 9.08 -12.82
CA ALA A 137 3.80 8.06 -11.94
C ALA A 137 4.04 6.65 -12.49
N TRP A 138 4.02 6.45 -13.81
CA TRP A 138 4.01 5.12 -14.43
C TRP A 138 5.11 4.95 -15.48
N TRP A 139 5.70 3.75 -15.52
CA TRP A 139 6.54 3.31 -16.63
C TRP A 139 5.64 2.95 -17.83
N PRO A 140 6.16 2.98 -19.07
CA PRO A 140 5.41 2.52 -20.24
C PRO A 140 4.91 1.06 -20.12
N SER A 141 5.57 0.23 -19.31
CA SER A 141 5.14 -1.14 -19.01
C SER A 141 3.89 -1.21 -18.12
N GLY A 142 3.38 -0.09 -17.63
CA GLY A 142 2.24 -0.02 -16.71
C GLY A 142 2.60 -0.26 -15.25
N ASN A 143 3.89 -0.40 -14.92
CA ASN A 143 4.37 -0.49 -13.53
C ASN A 143 4.53 0.91 -12.92
N MET A 144 4.22 1.06 -11.63
CA MET A 144 4.35 2.34 -10.91
C MET A 144 5.84 2.68 -10.70
N ARG A 145 6.27 3.87 -11.14
CA ARG A 145 7.65 4.38 -10.98
C ARG A 145 8.04 4.59 -9.54
N GLN A 146 7.08 5.04 -8.74
CA GLN A 146 7.30 5.45 -7.37
C GLN A 146 6.88 4.37 -6.36
N CYS A 147 7.05 3.08 -6.65
CA CYS A 147 6.93 2.06 -5.60
C CYS A 147 7.85 2.46 -4.42
N GLY A 148 7.31 2.50 -3.19
CA GLY A 148 7.87 3.23 -2.05
C GLY A 148 9.39 3.06 -1.92
N THR A 149 10.12 4.17 -1.78
CA THR A 149 11.58 4.23 -1.59
C THR A 149 12.41 3.38 -2.57
N ARG A 150 13.12 4.05 -3.48
CA ARG A 150 14.16 3.47 -4.36
C ARG A 150 14.87 2.27 -3.71
N VAL A 151 14.59 1.06 -4.19
CA VAL A 151 15.69 0.11 -4.41
C VAL A 151 16.54 0.78 -5.48
N GLY A 152 17.71 1.29 -5.08
CA GLY A 152 18.57 2.09 -5.94
C GLY A 152 19.04 1.28 -7.15
N LEU A 153 18.41 1.50 -8.30
CA LEU A 153 19.10 1.42 -9.57
C LEU A 153 19.85 2.74 -9.72
N GLY A 154 21.17 2.70 -9.52
CA GLY A 154 22.06 3.81 -9.85
C GLY A 154 21.92 4.20 -11.32
N ASP A 155 22.31 5.43 -11.64
CA ASP A 155 22.16 6.11 -12.94
C ASP A 155 23.06 5.53 -14.05
N SER A 156 23.10 4.21 -14.18
CA SER A 156 23.77 3.50 -15.26
C SER A 156 22.92 2.26 -15.53
N GLY A 157 22.28 2.22 -16.71
CA GLY A 157 21.37 1.15 -17.14
C GLY A 157 22.07 -0.19 -17.34
N THR A 158 22.63 -0.75 -16.28
CA THR A 158 23.25 -2.06 -16.25
C THR A 158 22.59 -2.86 -15.13
N LEU A 159 21.79 -3.84 -15.53
CA LEU A 159 21.31 -4.90 -14.66
C LEU A 159 22.53 -5.74 -14.24
N VAL A 160 23.14 -5.40 -13.11
CA VAL A 160 24.16 -6.27 -12.49
C VAL A 160 23.40 -7.35 -11.73
N LEU A 161 23.14 -8.48 -12.41
CA LEU A 161 22.84 -9.74 -11.75
C LEU A 161 24.13 -10.24 -11.08
N GLY A 162 24.40 -9.73 -9.88
CA GLY A 162 25.48 -10.23 -9.04
C GLY A 162 25.07 -11.57 -8.44
N THR A 163 25.42 -12.68 -9.09
CA THR A 163 25.48 -13.97 -8.42
C THR A 163 26.71 -13.98 -7.54
N ARG A 164 26.50 -14.07 -6.22
CA ARG A 164 27.58 -14.34 -5.27
C ARG A 164 27.94 -15.82 -5.41
N GLY A 165 29.13 -16.09 -5.91
CA GLY A 165 29.66 -17.44 -6.11
C GLY A 165 29.59 -17.87 -7.58
N GLY A 166 30.77 -18.11 -8.17
CA GLY A 166 30.90 -18.59 -9.53
C GLY A 166 30.30 -19.98 -9.68
N ASP A 167 29.46 -20.14 -10.70
CA ASP A 167 29.39 -21.31 -11.56
C ASP A 167 28.35 -21.03 -12.67
N SER A 168 28.82 -21.11 -13.92
CA SER A 168 28.00 -20.86 -15.10
C SER A 168 27.16 -22.10 -15.42
N GLY A 169 25.88 -22.11 -15.05
CA GLY A 169 24.93 -23.17 -15.40
C GLY A 169 23.68 -22.62 -16.09
N THR A 170 23.43 -23.05 -17.33
CA THR A 170 22.19 -22.76 -18.08
C THR A 170 21.06 -23.63 -17.52
N LEU A 171 20.04 -23.02 -16.91
CA LEU A 171 18.86 -23.74 -16.40
C LEU A 171 17.79 -23.90 -17.50
N VAL A 172 17.52 -25.13 -17.91
CA VAL A 172 16.41 -25.48 -18.82
C VAL A 172 15.19 -25.89 -17.98
N LEU A 173 14.13 -25.07 -17.97
CA LEU A 173 12.85 -25.42 -17.34
C LEU A 173 12.07 -26.41 -18.23
N ARG A 174 11.85 -27.64 -17.75
CA ARG A 174 10.81 -28.54 -18.28
C ARG A 174 9.49 -28.29 -17.54
N MET A 175 8.43 -27.96 -18.28
CA MET A 175 7.06 -27.90 -17.75
C MET A 175 6.52 -29.32 -17.52
N LEU A 176 6.09 -29.63 -16.30
CA LEU A 176 5.26 -30.80 -16.01
C LEU A 176 3.91 -30.35 -15.42
N SER A 177 2.86 -30.77 -16.11
CA SER A 177 1.42 -30.92 -15.78
C SER A 177 0.76 -30.16 -14.62
N SER A 178 -0.42 -29.62 -14.96
CA SER A 178 -1.42 -28.94 -14.15
C SER A 178 -1.94 -29.73 -12.94
N PHE A 179 -1.98 -29.10 -11.77
CA PHE A 179 -2.78 -29.54 -10.62
C PHE A 179 -4.06 -28.69 -10.52
N THR A 180 -5.22 -29.34 -10.50
CA THR A 180 -6.51 -28.72 -10.15
C THR A 180 -6.82 -29.03 -8.69
N GLY A 181 -6.60 -28.06 -7.79
CA GLY A 181 -6.99 -28.15 -6.38
C GLY A 181 -7.98 -27.04 -6.03
N THR A 182 -9.23 -27.41 -5.71
CA THR A 182 -10.26 -26.47 -5.21
C THR A 182 -10.11 -26.31 -3.70
N GLY A 183 -9.19 -25.44 -3.29
CA GLY A 183 -9.15 -24.90 -1.93
C GLY A 183 -10.19 -23.81 -1.75
N ASN A 184 -11.03 -23.91 -0.73
CA ASN A 184 -12.07 -22.93 -0.39
C ASN A 184 -11.40 -21.64 0.15
N LEU A 185 -11.02 -20.72 -0.75
CA LEU A 185 -10.57 -19.38 -0.38
C LEU A 185 -11.81 -18.55 -0.02
N GLY A 186 -12.09 -18.44 1.28
CA GLY A 186 -13.31 -17.87 1.87
C GLY A 186 -13.56 -16.37 1.63
N HIS A 187 -13.02 -15.77 0.58
CA HIS A 187 -13.29 -14.38 0.21
C HIS A 187 -13.56 -14.25 -1.30
N PRO A 188 -14.65 -13.59 -1.72
CA PRO A 188 -14.97 -13.43 -3.15
C PRO A 188 -13.92 -12.64 -3.95
N CYS A 189 -13.01 -11.93 -3.27
CA CYS A 189 -11.91 -11.18 -3.87
C CYS A 189 -10.65 -12.03 -4.11
N GLN A 190 -10.61 -13.25 -3.57
CA GLN A 190 -9.54 -14.25 -3.76
C GLN A 190 -9.90 -15.31 -4.80
N ARG A 191 -11.09 -15.22 -5.42
CA ARG A 191 -11.38 -16.04 -6.60
C ARG A 191 -10.34 -15.69 -7.66
N PRO A 192 -9.62 -16.67 -8.24
CA PRO A 192 -8.67 -16.38 -9.28
C PRO A 192 -9.41 -15.71 -10.44
N ILE A 193 -9.24 -14.40 -10.58
CA ILE A 193 -9.10 -13.83 -11.93
C ILE A 193 -8.04 -14.71 -12.59
N ASN A 194 -8.27 -15.20 -13.81
CA ASN A 194 -7.40 -16.09 -14.59
C ASN A 194 -5.94 -15.59 -14.73
N ALA A 195 -5.23 -15.48 -13.62
CA ALA A 195 -3.83 -15.20 -13.49
C ALA A 195 -3.23 -16.56 -13.13
N ARG A 196 -2.53 -17.15 -14.11
CA ARG A 196 -1.67 -18.29 -13.86
C ARG A 196 -0.60 -17.86 -12.85
N CYS A 197 -0.84 -18.08 -11.56
CA CYS A 197 0.20 -18.02 -10.54
C CYS A 197 1.10 -19.23 -10.75
N VAL A 198 2.24 -19.03 -11.40
CA VAL A 198 3.33 -20.01 -11.43
C VAL A 198 3.99 -19.94 -10.07
N HIS A 199 3.66 -20.86 -9.16
CA HIS A 199 4.49 -21.12 -7.98
C HIS A 199 5.74 -21.88 -8.46
N ALA A 200 6.91 -21.29 -8.24
CA ALA A 200 8.17 -22.02 -8.30
C ALA A 200 8.48 -22.52 -6.87
N GLU A 201 8.23 -23.79 -6.59
CA GLU A 201 8.79 -24.42 -5.39
C GLU A 201 10.28 -24.69 -5.63
N MET A 202 11.13 -24.10 -4.79
CA MET A 202 12.55 -24.45 -4.73
C MET A 202 12.71 -25.73 -3.91
N THR A 203 12.67 -26.89 -4.55
CA THR A 203 13.12 -28.13 -3.92
C THR A 203 14.64 -28.24 -4.04
N ARG A 204 15.34 -28.16 -2.91
CA ARG A 204 16.76 -28.55 -2.83
C ARG A 204 16.81 -30.08 -2.87
N ASN A 205 17.26 -30.64 -4.00
CA ASN A 205 17.72 -32.03 -4.00
C ASN A 205 19.09 -32.08 -3.33
N LEU A 206 19.13 -32.58 -2.10
CA LEU A 206 20.36 -33.11 -1.52
C LEU A 206 20.57 -34.50 -2.12
N SER A 207 21.50 -34.61 -3.07
CA SER A 207 22.06 -35.91 -3.45
C SER A 207 23.21 -36.25 -2.50
N ALA A 208 23.24 -37.51 -2.06
CA ALA A 208 24.30 -38.12 -1.27
C ALA A 208 25.66 -38.07 -1.95
#